data_AF-A0A497NTL9-F1
#
_entry.id   AF-A0A497NTL9-F1
#
_cell.length_a   1.000
_cell.length_b   1.000
_cell.length_c   1.000
_cell.angle_alpha   90.00
_cell.angle_beta   90.00
_cell.angle_gamma   90.00
#
_symmetry.space_group_name_H-M   'P 1'
#
loop_
_entity.id
_entity.type
_entity.pdbx_description
1 polymer ?
#
loop_
_entity_poly.entity_id
_entity_poly.type
_entity_poly.pdbx_seq_one_letter_code
_entity_poly.pdbx_strand_id
1 'polypeptide(L)' 'MRSPIITLLTDFGLKDPYVAEMKGTILSICPEAEIVDITHQIEKFNV' A
#
# COMPACT_ATOMS: atom_id res chain seq x y z
N MET A 1 18.16 13.36 5.30
CA MET A 1 17.53 12.22 6.01
C MET A 1 17.00 11.28 4.95
N ARG A 2 17.01 9.95 5.20
CA ARG A 2 16.52 8.97 4.23
C ARG A 2 15.01 8.84 4.39
N SER A 3 14.27 8.84 3.28
CA SER A 3 12.83 8.57 3.25
C SER A 3 12.51 7.22 3.90
N PRO A 4 11.52 7.13 4.82
CA PRO A 4 11.04 5.85 5.34
C PRO A 4 10.48 5.00 4.19
N ILE A 5 10.74 3.70 4.20
CA ILE A 5 10.18 2.76 3.22
C ILE A 5 9.01 2.02 3.88
N ILE A 6 7.85 2.01 3.22
CA ILE A 6 6.65 1.28 3.65
C ILE A 6 6.30 0.29 2.55
N THR A 7 6.32 -1.00 2.87
CA THR A 7 5.93 -2.05 1.94
C THR A 7 4.47 -2.46 2.15
N LEU A 8 3.70 -2.65 1.08
CA LEU A 8 2.29 -3.05 1.18
C LEU A 8 2.04 -4.45 0.57
N LEU A 9 1.35 -5.30 1.32
CA LEU A 9 0.82 -6.58 0.87
C LEU A 9 -0.64 -6.68 1.28
N THR A 10 -1.54 -6.96 0.33
CA THR A 10 -2.98 -7.14 0.59
C THR A 10 -3.61 -8.15 -0.37
N ASP A 11 -4.82 -8.58 -0.06
CA ASP A 11 -5.72 -9.38 -0.90
C ASP A 11 -6.83 -8.55 -1.60
N PHE A 12 -6.71 -7.22 -1.57
CA PHE A 12 -7.72 -6.30 -2.10
C PHE A 12 -7.90 -6.37 -3.62
N GLY A 13 -6.89 -6.83 -4.36
CA GLY A 13 -6.83 -6.65 -5.80
C GLY A 13 -6.62 -5.19 -6.20
N LEU A 14 -6.74 -4.92 -7.51
CA LEU A 14 -6.59 -3.59 -8.11
C LEU A 14 -7.88 -3.10 -8.80
N LYS A 15 -8.99 -3.82 -8.64
CA LYS A 15 -10.29 -3.46 -9.24
C LYS A 15 -10.97 -2.32 -8.49
N ASP A 16 -10.81 -2.31 -7.16
CA ASP A 16 -11.39 -1.35 -6.24
C ASP A 16 -10.33 -0.35 -5.77
N PRO A 17 -10.71 0.85 -5.28
CA PRO A 17 -9.77 1.94 -5.01
C PRO A 17 -8.95 1.78 -3.71
N TYR A 18 -9.17 0.73 -2.92
CA TYR A 18 -8.61 0.59 -1.57
C TYR A 18 -7.08 0.71 -1.51
N VAL A 19 -6.37 0.19 -2.51
CA VAL A 19 -4.90 0.34 -2.60
C VAL A 19 -4.50 1.81 -2.74
N ALA A 20 -5.21 2.56 -3.58
CA ALA A 20 -4.95 3.99 -3.77
C ALA A 20 -5.32 4.80 -2.51
N GLU A 21 -6.44 4.48 -1.87
CA GLU A 21 -6.87 5.13 -0.61
C GLU A 21 -5.83 4.94 0.50
N MET A 22 -5.35 3.71 0.72
CA MET A 22 -4.28 3.45 1.69
C MET A 22 -3.02 4.27 1.39
N LYS A 23 -2.56 4.29 0.14
CA LYS A 23 -1.38 5.07 -0.25
C LYS A 23 -1.58 6.56 -0.03
N GLY A 24 -2.76 7.08 -0.36
CA GLY A 24 -3.13 8.47 -0.11
C GLY A 24 -3.12 8.81 1.38
N THR A 25 -3.67 7.94 2.23
CA THR A 25 -3.64 8.12 3.69
C THR A 25 -2.22 8.07 4.24
N ILE A 26 -1.37 7.14 3.77
CA ILE A 26 0.03 7.07 4.19
C ILE A 26 0.76 8.37 3.82
N LEU A 27 0.63 8.81 2.56
CA LEU A 27 1.31 10.01 2.06
C LEU A 27 0.77 11.31 2.66
N SER A 28 -0.47 11.36 3.15
CA SER A 28 -0.98 12.53 3.86
C SER A 28 -0.42 12.67 5.27
N ILE A 29 0.01 11.56 5.89
CA ILE A 29 0.63 11.52 7.22
C ILE A 29 2.17 11.66 7.12
N CYS A 30 2.79 10.96 6.17
CA CYS A 30 4.24 10.94 5.94
C CYS A 30 4.52 11.18 4.45
N PRO A 31 4.56 12.45 4.02
CA PRO A 31 4.73 12.81 2.61
C PRO A 31 6.05 12.34 2.00
N GLU A 32 7.08 12.13 2.81
CA GLU A 32 8.40 11.67 2.39
C GLU A 32 8.52 10.14 2.27
N ALA A 33 7.49 9.38 2.63
CA ALA A 33 7.53 7.92 2.58
C ALA A 33 7.66 7.39 1.14
N GLU A 34 8.53 6.42 0.95
CA GLU A 34 8.62 5.61 -0.27
C GLU A 34 7.73 4.37 -0.10
N ILE A 35 6.67 4.27 -0.90
CA ILE A 35 5.75 3.12 -0.85
C ILE A 35 6.15 2.10 -1.91
N VAL A 36 6.37 0.86 -1.50
CA VAL A 36 6.71 -0.27 -2.38
C VAL A 36 5.66 -1.36 -2.24
N ASP A 37 4.95 -1.68 -3.32
CA ASP A 37 4.02 -2.79 -3.29
C ASP A 37 4.77 -4.11 -3.38
N ILE A 38 4.51 -5.03 -2.45
CA ILE A 38 4.92 -6.43 -2.61
C ILE A 38 3.96 -7.08 -3.61
N THR A 39 2.66 -7.09 -3.29
CA THR A 39 1.58 -7.46 -4.20
C THR A 39 0.24 -7.11 -3.56
N HIS A 40 -0.74 -6.80 -4.39
CA HIS A 40 -2.14 -6.67 -3.99
C HIS A 40 -3.01 -7.81 -4.55
N GLN A 41 -2.39 -8.84 -5.14
CA GLN A 41 -3.06 -9.91 -5.87
C GLN A 41 -3.16 -11.22 -5.06
N ILE A 42 -3.04 -11.15 -3.73
CA ILE A 42 -3.29 -12.32 -2.89
C ILE A 42 -4.75 -12.74 -3.05
N GLU A 43 -5.00 -14.05 -3.06
CA GLU A 43 -6.36 -14.56 -3.05
C GLU A 43 -7.09 -14.08 -1.79
N LYS A 44 -8.36 -13.65 -1.96
CA LYS A 44 -9.15 -13.09 -0.87
C LYS A 44 -9.19 -14.06 0.32
N PHE A 45 -8.82 -13.55 1.49
CA PHE A 45 -8.82 -14.26 2.77
C PHE A 45 -7.81 -15.42 2.89
N ASN A 46 -6.82 -15.51 1.99
CA ASN A 46 -5.76 -16.51 2.06
C ASN A 46 -4.61 -16.01 2.95
N VAL A 47 -4.53 -16.54 4.18
CA VAL A 47 -3.62 -16.10 5.26
C VAL A 47 -2.34 -16.92 5.31
#